data_AF-A0A0N1FU76-F1
#
_entry.id   AF-A0A0N1FU76-F1
#
_cell.length_a   1.000
_cell.length_b   1.000
_cell.length_c   1.000
_cell.angle_alpha   90.00
_cell.angle_beta   90.00
_cell.angle_gamma   90.00
#
_symmetry.space_group_name_H-M   'P 1'
#
loop_
_entity.id
_entity.type
_entity.pdbx_description
1 polymer ?
#
loop_
_entity_poly.entity_id
_entity_poly.type
_entity_poly.pdbx_seq_one_letter_code
_entity_poly.pdbx_strand_id
1 'polypeptide(L)'
;MPQKNSNLKQKAKTAFESCTGLRVSRARRPLNSGTGDGGSGADGTQPVGRVAAMARPPARPETDRLLRQPVFVLSPPRSGSTLLRVLLNSHSRLHSPHETHFRRITVKFTTEPASQAMQAAGHNIADVEHILWDRLLHRELAVSGKEFLVEKTPSNVFVAERLATAWPDARFLFLIRHPYSIARSWHEGAPETRPMDEAVRHTREFMQALEQARDAIPGHTVRYEDLTADPEKTTRAVCDFLDIGWEPTMTEYGRHDHGDFAKGIGDWKDKIKTGTVQPGRPLPRPEEIPEGLRGMAGAWGYLD
;
A
#
# COMPACT_ATOMS: atom_id res chain seq x y z
N MET A 1 17.91 1.59 49.44
CA MET A 1 16.43 1.56 49.49
C MET A 1 15.83 0.46 48.59
N PRO A 2 15.86 -0.84 48.95
CA PRO A 2 15.22 -1.90 48.14
C PRO A 2 13.99 -2.57 48.81
N GLN A 3 13.71 -2.33 50.10
CA GLN A 3 12.70 -3.10 50.84
C GLN A 3 11.24 -2.67 50.63
N LYS A 4 10.95 -1.48 50.08
CA LYS A 4 9.56 -1.02 49.88
C LYS A 4 8.84 -1.63 48.66
N ASN A 5 9.56 -2.16 47.67
CA ASN A 5 8.97 -2.70 46.43
C ASN A 5 8.50 -4.16 46.50
N SER A 6 8.90 -4.91 47.54
CA SER A 6 8.49 -6.30 47.74
C SER A 6 7.02 -6.41 48.17
N ASN A 7 6.57 -5.49 49.03
CA ASN A 7 5.26 -5.55 49.68
C ASN A 7 4.09 -5.20 48.73
N LEU A 8 4.31 -4.34 47.74
CA LEU A 8 3.31 -3.99 46.72
C LEU A 8 3.02 -5.13 45.74
N LYS A 9 4.05 -5.88 45.33
CA LYS A 9 3.91 -7.01 44.40
C LYS A 9 3.16 -8.18 45.03
N GLN A 10 3.39 -8.41 46.33
CA GLN A 10 2.67 -9.43 47.09
C GLN A 10 1.17 -9.07 47.20
N LYS A 11 0.86 -7.81 47.57
CA LYS A 11 -0.53 -7.33 47.68
C LYS A 11 -1.29 -7.37 46.35
N ALA A 12 -0.66 -6.99 45.25
CA ALA A 12 -1.27 -7.07 43.92
C ALA A 12 -1.54 -8.52 43.49
N LYS A 13 -0.65 -9.45 43.84
CA LYS A 13 -0.84 -10.88 43.55
C LYS A 13 -2.04 -11.45 44.33
N THR A 14 -2.14 -11.16 45.63
CA THR A 14 -3.25 -11.65 46.47
C THR A 14 -4.59 -11.08 46.02
N ALA A 15 -4.65 -9.79 45.65
CA ALA A 15 -5.88 -9.17 45.14
C ALA A 15 -6.34 -9.76 43.79
N PHE A 16 -5.40 -10.05 42.88
CA PHE A 16 -5.71 -10.69 41.61
C PHE A 16 -6.21 -12.12 41.78
N GLU A 17 -5.57 -12.91 42.66
CA GLU A 17 -5.97 -14.28 42.97
C GLU A 17 -7.36 -14.33 43.64
N SER A 18 -7.70 -13.39 44.52
CA SER A 18 -9.02 -13.33 45.16
C SER A 18 -10.15 -12.92 44.20
N CYS A 19 -9.87 -12.08 43.20
CA CYS A 19 -10.89 -11.60 42.27
C CYS A 19 -11.13 -12.53 41.08
N THR A 20 -10.15 -13.35 40.69
CA THR A 20 -10.21 -14.13 39.44
C THR A 20 -10.18 -15.64 39.66
N GLY A 21 -9.77 -16.12 40.84
CA GLY A 21 -9.58 -17.55 41.10
C GLY A 21 -8.39 -18.18 40.35
N LEU A 22 -7.62 -17.40 39.59
CA LEU A 22 -6.47 -17.86 38.79
C LEU A 22 -5.16 -17.64 39.56
N ARG A 23 -4.37 -18.71 39.73
CA ARG A 23 -3.10 -18.68 40.47
C ARG A 23 -1.93 -18.35 39.54
N VAL A 24 -1.20 -17.28 39.82
CA VAL A 24 -0.05 -16.85 38.99
C VAL A 24 1.26 -17.45 39.53
N SER A 25 1.89 -18.33 38.75
CA SER A 25 3.23 -18.85 39.03
C SER A 25 4.25 -18.35 37.99
N ARG A 26 5.51 -18.16 38.41
CA ARG A 26 6.59 -17.83 37.48
C ARG A 26 6.98 -19.09 36.72
N ALA A 27 6.91 -19.06 35.39
CA ALA A 27 7.48 -20.11 34.55
C ALA A 27 9.01 -20.18 34.78
N ARG A 28 9.53 -21.37 35.06
CA ARG A 28 10.98 -21.62 35.10
C ARG A 28 11.51 -21.57 33.67
N ARG A 29 12.51 -20.72 33.45
CA ARG A 29 13.29 -20.67 32.21
C ARG A 29 14.14 -21.94 32.15
N PRO A 30 14.11 -22.74 31.06
CA PRO A 30 14.95 -23.92 30.98
C PRO A 30 16.42 -23.51 30.93
N LEU A 31 17.24 -24.24 31.71
CA LEU A 31 18.69 -24.10 31.76
C LEU A 31 19.29 -24.60 30.45
N ASN A 32 20.05 -23.74 29.79
CA ASN A 32 20.77 -24.07 28.57
C ASN A 32 22.12 -24.67 28.96
N SER A 33 22.26 -25.99 28.85
CA SER A 33 23.56 -26.69 28.88
C SER A 33 23.83 -27.23 27.48
N GLY A 34 24.76 -26.61 26.76
CA GLY A 34 25.13 -27.02 25.40
C GLY A 34 26.08 -28.21 25.38
N THR A 35 25.95 -29.06 24.36
CA THR A 35 27.00 -29.39 23.38
C THR A 35 26.39 -30.22 22.22
N GLY A 36 26.61 -29.78 20.99
CA GLY A 36 26.82 -30.65 19.82
C GLY A 36 25.62 -31.31 19.13
N ASP A 37 25.28 -30.71 17.97
CA ASP A 37 24.93 -31.35 16.70
C ASP A 37 23.46 -31.65 16.32
N GLY A 38 23.08 -31.11 15.14
CA GLY A 38 22.09 -31.67 14.21
C GLY A 38 20.59 -31.51 14.51
N GLY A 39 20.01 -30.32 14.28
CA GLY A 39 18.55 -30.17 14.26
C GLY A 39 18.07 -28.79 13.83
N SER A 40 18.07 -28.53 12.53
CA SER A 40 17.56 -27.29 11.93
C SER A 40 16.03 -27.17 12.10
N GLY A 41 15.60 -26.53 13.19
CA GLY A 41 14.28 -25.91 13.27
C GLY A 41 14.27 -24.68 12.36
N ALA A 42 13.82 -24.84 11.13
CA ALA A 42 13.66 -23.75 10.18
C ALA A 42 12.64 -22.74 10.75
N ASP A 43 13.12 -21.54 11.04
CA ASP A 43 12.29 -20.37 11.28
C ASP A 43 11.42 -20.14 10.03
N GLY A 44 10.14 -20.50 10.13
CA GLY A 44 9.16 -20.59 9.05
C GLY A 44 8.68 -19.24 8.52
N THR A 45 9.60 -18.29 8.30
CA THR A 45 9.34 -17.13 7.45
C THR A 45 9.74 -17.51 6.02
N GLN A 46 8.77 -18.01 5.24
CA GLN A 46 8.93 -18.07 3.79
C GLN A 46 9.23 -16.62 3.33
N PRO A 47 10.38 -16.36 2.68
CA PRO A 47 10.71 -15.02 2.25
C PRO A 47 9.67 -14.54 1.23
N VAL A 48 9.24 -13.28 1.34
CA VAL A 48 8.19 -12.67 0.50
C VAL A 48 8.42 -12.91 -1.01
N GLY A 49 9.68 -12.97 -1.44
CA GLY A 49 10.05 -13.27 -2.83
C GLY A 49 9.70 -14.70 -3.29
N ARG A 50 9.71 -15.69 -2.40
CA ARG A 50 9.35 -17.08 -2.73
C ARG A 50 7.84 -17.23 -2.95
N VAL A 51 7.03 -16.47 -2.23
CA VAL A 51 5.57 -16.44 -2.44
C VAL A 51 5.21 -15.71 -3.75
N ALA A 52 5.91 -14.62 -4.07
CA ALA A 52 5.71 -13.92 -5.34
C ALA A 52 5.98 -14.83 -6.55
N ALA A 53 7.02 -15.66 -6.49
CA ALA A 53 7.34 -16.63 -7.55
C ALA A 53 6.30 -17.76 -7.70
N MET A 54 5.41 -17.94 -6.72
CA MET A 54 4.32 -18.93 -6.75
C MET A 54 2.98 -18.32 -7.20
N ALA A 55 2.93 -17.00 -7.40
CA ALA A 55 1.71 -16.31 -7.82
C ALA A 55 1.31 -16.76 -9.23
N ARG A 56 0.01 -17.04 -9.39
CA ARG A 56 -0.60 -17.44 -10.66
C ARG A 56 -2.02 -16.87 -10.73
N PRO A 57 -2.61 -16.76 -11.93
CA PRO A 57 -3.99 -16.32 -12.06
C PRO A 57 -4.97 -17.19 -11.26
N PRO A 58 -6.09 -16.63 -10.79
CA PRO A 58 -7.12 -17.40 -10.09
C PRO A 58 -7.57 -18.57 -10.95
N ALA A 59 -7.60 -19.77 -10.37
CA ALA A 59 -7.98 -20.99 -11.10
C ALA A 59 -9.45 -20.96 -11.50
N ARG A 60 -10.30 -20.33 -10.68
CA ARG A 60 -11.73 -20.16 -10.91
C ARG A 60 -12.14 -18.72 -10.56
N PRO A 61 -11.94 -17.74 -11.47
CA PRO A 61 -12.15 -16.32 -11.18
C PRO A 61 -13.54 -16.00 -10.59
N GLU A 62 -14.58 -16.72 -11.01
CA GLU A 62 -15.97 -16.51 -10.57
C GLU A 62 -16.23 -16.91 -9.11
N THR A 63 -15.40 -17.80 -8.55
CA THR A 63 -15.50 -18.25 -7.15
C THR A 63 -14.39 -17.70 -6.27
N ASP A 64 -13.22 -17.46 -6.85
CA ASP A 64 -12.01 -17.07 -6.12
C ASP A 64 -11.95 -15.55 -5.89
N ARG A 65 -12.77 -14.78 -6.60
CA ARG A 65 -12.77 -13.31 -6.53
C ARG A 65 -14.18 -12.75 -6.50
N LEU A 66 -14.34 -11.70 -5.72
CA LEU A 66 -15.57 -10.93 -5.59
C LEU A 66 -15.43 -9.54 -6.23
N LEU A 67 -14.23 -8.96 -6.26
CA LEU A 67 -13.98 -7.72 -6.97
C LEU A 67 -14.07 -7.95 -8.48
N ARG A 68 -14.74 -7.01 -9.17
CA ARG A 68 -14.76 -6.92 -10.63
C ARG A 68 -13.99 -5.67 -11.03
N GLN A 69 -13.05 -5.82 -11.96
CA GLN A 69 -12.24 -4.73 -12.51
C GLN A 69 -11.70 -3.73 -11.46
N PRO A 70 -11.05 -4.19 -10.36
CA PRO A 70 -10.52 -3.27 -9.37
C PRO A 70 -9.47 -2.35 -10.00
N VAL A 71 -9.48 -1.09 -9.59
CA VAL A 71 -8.54 -0.08 -10.08
C VAL A 71 -7.37 0.03 -9.10
N PHE A 72 -6.14 0.01 -9.61
CA PHE A 72 -4.93 0.23 -8.81
C PHE A 72 -4.22 1.51 -9.24
N VAL A 73 -4.01 2.42 -8.29
CA VAL A 73 -3.19 3.62 -8.49
C VAL A 73 -1.76 3.34 -8.04
N LEU A 74 -0.85 3.26 -9.00
CA LEU A 74 0.57 2.99 -8.79
C LEU A 74 1.39 4.28 -8.93
N SER A 75 2.17 4.61 -7.91
CA SER A 75 2.99 5.83 -7.89
C SER A 75 4.14 5.76 -6.89
N PRO A 76 5.23 6.52 -7.10
CA PRO A 76 6.10 6.90 -6.00
C PRO A 76 5.32 7.62 -4.89
N PRO A 77 5.78 7.55 -3.63
CA PRO A 77 5.27 8.42 -2.59
C PRO A 77 5.51 9.88 -3.01
N ARG A 78 4.65 10.78 -2.55
CA ARG A 78 4.74 12.23 -2.86
C ARG A 78 4.49 12.60 -4.34
N SER A 79 3.97 11.70 -5.17
CA SER A 79 3.50 12.03 -6.53
C SER A 79 2.10 12.66 -6.60
N GLY A 80 1.46 12.93 -5.46
CA GLY A 80 0.08 13.45 -5.43
C GLY A 80 -1.00 12.36 -5.46
N SER A 81 -0.65 11.11 -5.16
CA SER A 81 -1.59 9.98 -5.19
C SER A 81 -2.75 10.09 -4.19
N THR A 82 -2.58 10.83 -3.08
CA THR A 82 -3.70 11.16 -2.18
C THR A 82 -4.68 12.15 -2.82
N LEU A 83 -4.20 13.10 -3.63
CA LEU A 83 -5.09 14.01 -4.38
C LEU A 83 -5.91 13.21 -5.39
N LEU A 84 -5.26 12.38 -6.21
CA LEU A 84 -5.97 11.54 -7.18
C LEU A 84 -6.97 10.60 -6.48
N ARG A 85 -6.57 9.98 -5.35
CA ARG A 85 -7.46 9.15 -4.52
C ARG A 85 -8.73 9.90 -4.12
N VAL A 86 -8.64 11.12 -3.57
CA VAL A 86 -9.85 11.84 -3.11
C VAL A 86 -10.73 12.27 -4.28
N LEU A 87 -10.14 12.73 -5.40
CA LEU A 87 -10.88 13.05 -6.63
C LEU A 87 -11.66 11.83 -7.14
N LEU A 88 -11.03 10.66 -7.18
CA LEU A 88 -11.68 9.41 -7.57
C LEU A 88 -12.75 8.99 -6.55
N ASN A 89 -12.50 9.11 -5.25
CA ASN A 89 -13.48 8.76 -4.22
C ASN A 89 -14.70 9.69 -4.20
N SER A 90 -14.64 10.87 -4.82
CA SER A 90 -15.78 11.78 -4.95
C SER A 90 -16.77 11.35 -6.03
N HIS A 91 -16.36 10.47 -6.97
CA HIS A 91 -17.25 9.89 -7.96
C HIS A 91 -18.26 8.92 -7.31
N SER A 92 -19.53 8.95 -7.73
CA SER A 92 -20.61 8.14 -7.13
C SER A 92 -20.35 6.63 -7.20
N ARG A 93 -19.79 6.15 -8.31
CA ARG A 93 -19.45 4.73 -8.58
C ARG A 93 -18.09 4.24 -8.04
N LEU A 94 -17.17 5.12 -7.64
CA LEU A 94 -15.79 4.73 -7.25
C LEU A 94 -15.55 4.87 -5.75
N HIS A 95 -15.09 3.79 -5.10
CA HIS A 95 -14.65 3.81 -3.72
C HIS A 95 -13.13 3.74 -3.63
N SER A 96 -12.49 4.82 -3.15
CA SER A 96 -11.05 4.85 -2.88
C SER A 96 -10.77 5.04 -1.38
N PRO A 97 -10.65 3.93 -0.62
CA PRO A 97 -10.36 4.01 0.81
C PRO A 97 -8.95 4.52 1.06
N HIS A 98 -8.60 4.65 2.33
CA HIS A 98 -7.25 4.99 2.76
C HIS A 98 -6.22 3.93 2.33
N GLU A 99 -4.93 4.19 2.56
CA GLU A 99 -3.87 3.20 2.22
C GLU A 99 -4.09 1.92 3.03
N THR A 100 -4.53 0.85 2.37
CA THR A 100 -4.95 -0.38 3.05
C THR A 100 -3.77 -1.25 3.45
N HIS A 101 -2.63 -1.08 2.77
CA HIS A 101 -1.45 -1.94 2.90
C HIS A 101 -1.75 -3.45 2.80
N PHE A 102 -2.84 -3.83 2.11
CA PHE A 102 -3.37 -5.19 2.10
C PHE A 102 -2.32 -6.25 1.73
N ARG A 103 -1.40 -5.93 0.81
CA ARG A 103 -0.31 -6.82 0.38
C ARG A 103 0.68 -7.21 1.49
N ARG A 104 0.64 -6.54 2.65
CA ARG A 104 1.47 -6.85 3.83
C ARG A 104 0.81 -7.92 4.70
N ILE A 105 -0.44 -8.25 4.46
CA ILE A 105 -1.16 -9.34 5.12
C ILE A 105 -0.80 -10.64 4.39
N THR A 106 -0.07 -11.51 5.09
CA THR A 106 0.46 -12.76 4.52
C THR A 106 -0.19 -13.98 5.16
N VAL A 107 -0.28 -15.07 4.41
CA VAL A 107 -0.77 -16.37 4.90
C VAL A 107 0.42 -17.28 5.19
N LYS A 108 0.29 -18.19 6.15
CA LYS A 108 1.24 -19.29 6.38
C LYS A 108 0.49 -20.56 6.70
N PHE A 109 0.89 -21.67 6.07
CA PHE A 109 0.48 -23.00 6.52
C PHE A 109 1.40 -23.42 7.65
N THR A 110 0.87 -23.49 8.86
CA THR A 110 1.66 -23.69 10.09
C THR A 110 1.96 -25.15 10.40
N THR A 111 1.30 -26.08 9.69
CA THR A 111 1.48 -27.52 9.87
C THR A 111 1.51 -28.22 8.51
N GLU A 112 2.20 -29.36 8.47
CA GLU A 112 2.26 -30.20 7.28
C GLU A 112 0.86 -30.68 6.83
N PRO A 113 -0.03 -31.16 7.72
CA PRO A 113 -1.39 -31.51 7.32
C PRO A 113 -2.18 -30.36 6.69
N ALA A 114 -2.01 -29.12 7.17
CA ALA A 114 -2.66 -27.96 6.57
C ALA A 114 -2.12 -27.69 5.15
N SER A 115 -0.79 -27.78 4.96
CA SER A 115 -0.16 -27.63 3.65
C SER A 115 -0.67 -28.70 2.67
N GLN A 116 -0.70 -29.96 3.09
CA GLN A 116 -1.20 -31.08 2.29
C GLN A 116 -2.68 -30.92 1.92
N ALA A 117 -3.51 -30.48 2.88
CA ALA A 117 -4.93 -30.24 2.63
C ALA A 117 -5.15 -29.12 1.59
N MET A 118 -4.38 -28.02 1.67
CA MET A 118 -4.46 -26.93 0.69
C MET A 118 -3.98 -27.38 -0.69
N GLN A 119 -2.86 -28.10 -0.76
CA GLN A 119 -2.36 -28.66 -2.01
C GLN A 119 -3.38 -29.64 -2.64
N ALA A 120 -4.00 -30.51 -1.83
CA ALA A 120 -5.06 -31.42 -2.28
C ALA A 120 -6.30 -30.68 -2.76
N ALA A 121 -6.62 -29.52 -2.16
CA ALA A 121 -7.65 -28.59 -2.64
C ALA A 121 -7.22 -27.79 -3.88
N GLY A 122 -5.99 -27.98 -4.37
CA GLY A 122 -5.45 -27.30 -5.55
C GLY A 122 -4.91 -25.89 -5.27
N HIS A 123 -4.72 -25.52 -4.01
CA HIS A 123 -4.22 -24.21 -3.61
C HIS A 123 -2.75 -24.25 -3.17
N ASN A 124 -2.02 -23.23 -3.60
CA ASN A 124 -0.75 -22.85 -3.01
C ASN A 124 -0.94 -21.62 -2.10
N ILE A 125 0.12 -21.22 -1.40
CA ILE A 125 0.07 -20.10 -0.46
C ILE A 125 -0.32 -18.76 -1.10
N ALA A 126 0.11 -18.52 -2.35
CA ALA A 126 -0.20 -17.29 -3.08
C ALA A 126 -1.69 -17.23 -3.45
N ASP A 127 -2.30 -18.35 -3.84
CA ASP A 127 -3.74 -18.43 -4.14
C ASP A 127 -4.57 -18.03 -2.90
N VAL A 128 -4.20 -18.56 -1.72
CA VAL A 128 -4.91 -18.23 -0.47
C VAL A 128 -4.68 -16.77 -0.05
N GLU A 129 -3.47 -16.23 -0.25
CA GLU A 129 -3.22 -14.80 -0.06
C GLU A 129 -4.06 -13.93 -0.99
N HIS A 130 -4.17 -14.29 -2.27
CA HIS A 130 -4.98 -13.55 -3.25
C HIS A 130 -6.47 -13.56 -2.87
N ILE A 131 -7.02 -14.70 -2.45
CA ILE A 131 -8.40 -14.81 -1.95
C ILE A 131 -8.60 -13.92 -0.71
N LEU A 132 -7.64 -13.93 0.23
CA LEU A 132 -7.71 -13.08 1.42
C LEU A 132 -7.68 -11.59 1.05
N TRP A 133 -6.77 -11.19 0.16
CA TRP A 133 -6.65 -9.81 -0.31
C TRP A 133 -7.93 -9.34 -0.99
N ASP A 134 -8.47 -10.14 -1.91
CA ASP A 134 -9.72 -9.86 -2.60
C ASP A 134 -10.87 -9.70 -1.62
N ARG A 135 -11.02 -10.61 -0.64
CA ARG A 135 -12.10 -10.52 0.32
C ARG A 135 -12.00 -9.28 1.23
N LEU A 136 -10.79 -8.91 1.66
CA LEU A 136 -10.57 -7.71 2.47
C LEU A 136 -10.96 -6.45 1.70
N LEU A 137 -10.47 -6.32 0.47
CA LEU A 137 -10.73 -5.18 -0.39
C LEU A 137 -12.21 -5.11 -0.85
N HIS A 138 -12.82 -6.25 -1.17
CA HIS A 138 -14.26 -6.35 -1.44
C HIS A 138 -15.10 -5.92 -0.25
N ARG A 139 -14.69 -6.26 0.99
CA ARG A 139 -15.44 -5.83 2.18
C ARG A 139 -15.48 -4.30 2.30
N GLU A 140 -14.37 -3.63 2.01
CA GLU A 140 -14.34 -2.16 1.97
C GLU A 140 -15.29 -1.61 0.89
N LEU A 141 -15.24 -2.18 -0.32
CA LEU A 141 -16.17 -1.80 -1.41
C LEU A 141 -17.64 -2.01 -1.02
N ALA A 142 -17.98 -3.17 -0.47
CA ALA A 142 -19.36 -3.52 -0.11
C ALA A 142 -19.93 -2.59 0.97
N VAL A 143 -19.12 -2.19 1.95
CA VAL A 143 -19.53 -1.22 2.99
C VAL A 143 -19.76 0.17 2.39
N SER A 144 -19.01 0.56 1.36
CA SER A 144 -19.16 1.86 0.70
C SER A 144 -20.46 2.00 -0.10
N GLY A 145 -21.07 0.89 -0.52
CA GLY A 145 -22.24 0.88 -1.41
C GLY A 145 -21.94 1.29 -2.86
N LYS A 146 -20.66 1.47 -3.23
CA LYS A 146 -20.23 1.83 -4.58
C LYS A 146 -19.89 0.60 -5.42
N GLU A 147 -19.61 0.82 -6.69
CA GLU A 147 -19.51 -0.24 -7.70
C GLU A 147 -18.07 -0.74 -7.91
N PHE A 148 -17.10 0.16 -7.97
CA PHE A 148 -15.70 -0.19 -8.22
C PHE A 148 -14.79 0.27 -7.09
N LEU A 149 -13.86 -0.61 -6.73
CA LEU A 149 -12.79 -0.28 -5.80
C LEU A 149 -11.64 0.41 -6.55
N VAL A 150 -11.09 1.45 -5.94
CA VAL A 150 -9.84 2.11 -6.33
C VAL A 150 -8.86 1.98 -5.17
N GLU A 151 -7.95 1.01 -5.24
CA GLU A 151 -6.92 0.84 -4.24
C GLU A 151 -5.70 1.69 -4.57
N LYS A 152 -5.27 2.50 -3.59
CA LYS A 152 -4.06 3.29 -3.68
C LYS A 152 -3.22 3.06 -2.43
N THR A 153 -2.10 2.36 -2.61
CA THR A 153 -1.00 2.33 -1.64
C THR A 153 0.32 2.46 -2.41
N PRO A 154 1.16 3.50 -2.18
CA PRO A 154 2.37 3.73 -2.98
C PRO A 154 3.30 2.52 -3.08
N SER A 155 3.41 1.73 -2.00
CA SER A 155 4.26 0.53 -1.97
C SER A 155 3.79 -0.63 -2.84
N ASN A 156 2.68 -0.49 -3.57
CA ASN A 156 2.15 -1.49 -4.50
C ASN A 156 2.88 -1.50 -5.84
N VAL A 157 3.66 -0.45 -6.17
CA VAL A 157 4.53 -0.45 -7.36
C VAL A 157 5.46 -1.67 -7.40
N PHE A 158 5.91 -2.15 -6.24
CA PHE A 158 6.84 -3.29 -6.12
C PHE A 158 6.20 -4.66 -6.34
N VAL A 159 4.87 -4.72 -6.52
CA VAL A 159 4.14 -5.98 -6.72
C VAL A 159 3.16 -5.88 -7.88
N ALA A 160 3.35 -4.92 -8.81
CA ALA A 160 2.40 -4.63 -9.89
C ALA A 160 2.05 -5.88 -10.71
N GLU A 161 3.03 -6.68 -11.11
CA GLU A 161 2.80 -7.94 -11.85
C GLU A 161 2.00 -8.96 -11.03
N ARG A 162 2.24 -9.04 -9.72
CA ARG A 162 1.46 -9.91 -8.81
C ARG A 162 0.03 -9.40 -8.66
N LEU A 163 -0.21 -8.09 -8.71
CA LEU A 163 -1.56 -7.52 -8.74
C LEU A 163 -2.27 -7.86 -10.04
N ALA A 164 -1.62 -7.71 -11.19
CA ALA A 164 -2.19 -8.10 -12.49
C ALA A 164 -2.44 -9.62 -12.57
N THR A 165 -1.60 -10.42 -11.90
CA THR A 165 -1.81 -11.86 -11.77
C THR A 165 -3.02 -12.19 -10.90
N ALA A 166 -3.13 -11.55 -9.73
CA ALA A 166 -4.25 -11.75 -8.80
C ALA A 166 -5.58 -11.26 -9.38
N TRP A 167 -5.55 -10.16 -10.13
CA TRP A 167 -6.71 -9.62 -10.82
C TRP A 167 -6.44 -9.37 -12.31
N PRO A 168 -6.66 -10.38 -13.18
CA PRO A 168 -6.40 -10.24 -14.62
C PRO A 168 -7.25 -9.19 -15.35
N ASP A 169 -8.39 -8.80 -14.78
CA ASP A 169 -9.29 -7.75 -15.28
C ASP A 169 -9.09 -6.40 -14.58
N ALA A 170 -8.05 -6.24 -13.74
CA ALA A 170 -7.75 -4.99 -13.06
C ALA A 170 -7.39 -3.86 -14.04
N ARG A 171 -7.68 -2.62 -13.63
CA ARG A 171 -7.34 -1.40 -14.38
C ARG A 171 -6.22 -0.67 -13.65
N PHE A 172 -5.16 -0.31 -14.36
CA PHE A 172 -3.99 0.33 -13.75
C PHE A 172 -3.90 1.81 -14.12
N LEU A 173 -3.78 2.66 -13.10
CA LEU A 173 -3.47 4.08 -13.23
C LEU A 173 -2.03 4.30 -12.75
N PHE A 174 -1.18 4.81 -13.63
CA PHE A 174 0.23 5.11 -13.33
C PHE A 174 0.39 6.61 -13.11
N LEU A 175 0.59 7.03 -11.85
CA LEU A 175 0.76 8.44 -11.52
C LEU A 175 2.24 8.82 -11.47
N ILE A 176 2.67 9.59 -12.46
CA ILE A 176 4.02 10.17 -12.54
C ILE A 176 4.03 11.62 -12.04
N ARG A 177 5.18 12.08 -11.60
CA ARG A 177 5.45 13.46 -11.16
C ARG A 177 6.91 13.78 -11.41
N HIS A 178 7.26 15.06 -11.58
CA HIS A 178 8.64 15.49 -11.75
C HIS A 178 9.60 14.86 -10.70
N PRO A 179 10.64 14.08 -11.10
CA PRO A 179 11.47 13.30 -10.19
C PRO A 179 12.07 14.09 -9.04
N TYR A 180 12.63 15.27 -9.32
CA TYR A 180 13.25 16.07 -8.27
C TYR A 180 12.21 16.70 -7.32
N SER A 181 10.99 16.93 -7.80
CA SER A 181 9.89 17.44 -6.97
C SER A 181 9.42 16.40 -5.96
N ILE A 182 9.46 15.11 -6.34
CA ILE A 182 9.21 13.98 -5.44
C ILE A 182 10.28 13.94 -4.35
N ALA A 183 11.57 13.89 -4.73
CA ALA A 183 12.69 13.80 -3.78
C ALA A 183 12.69 14.99 -2.81
N ARG A 184 12.50 16.21 -3.32
CA ARG A 184 12.40 17.43 -2.50
C ARG A 184 11.23 17.35 -1.53
N SER A 185 10.04 16.94 -1.99
CA SER A 185 8.88 16.78 -1.11
C SER A 185 9.07 15.71 -0.03
N TRP A 186 9.84 14.65 -0.31
CA TRP A 186 10.11 13.59 0.64
C TRP A 186 11.10 14.04 1.73
N HIS A 187 12.18 14.70 1.30
CA HIS A 187 13.17 15.35 2.18
C HIS A 187 12.51 16.38 3.11
N GLU A 188 11.74 17.33 2.55
CA GLU A 188 11.01 18.36 3.30
C GLU A 188 10.07 17.78 4.38
N GLY A 189 9.64 16.53 4.24
CA GLY A 189 8.76 15.88 5.20
C GLY A 189 9.43 15.54 6.54
N ALA A 190 10.74 15.32 6.56
CA ALA A 190 11.52 15.11 7.78
C ALA A 190 13.04 15.29 7.50
N PRO A 191 13.52 16.53 7.27
CA PRO A 191 14.86 16.78 6.73
C PRO A 191 16.01 16.10 7.50
N GLU A 192 15.91 16.00 8.82
CA GLU A 192 16.94 15.40 9.67
C GLU A 192 17.05 13.87 9.54
N THR A 193 15.97 13.19 9.17
CA THR A 193 15.93 11.71 9.05
C THR A 193 15.77 11.24 7.61
N ARG A 194 15.74 12.19 6.66
CA ARG A 194 15.51 11.95 5.23
C ARG A 194 16.43 12.85 4.40
N PRO A 195 17.76 12.71 4.51
CA PRO A 195 18.69 13.57 3.79
C PRO A 195 18.50 13.45 2.26
N MET A 196 18.93 14.47 1.51
CA MET A 196 18.61 14.57 0.07
C MET A 196 19.18 13.43 -0.77
N ASP A 197 20.34 12.89 -0.42
CA ASP A 197 20.95 11.73 -1.07
C ASP A 197 20.09 10.47 -0.91
N GLU A 198 19.55 10.24 0.29
CA GLU A 198 18.57 9.20 0.54
C GLU A 198 17.26 9.47 -0.20
N ALA A 199 16.80 10.73 -0.23
CA ALA A 199 15.61 11.12 -0.97
C ALA A 199 15.72 10.81 -2.46
N VAL A 200 16.89 11.07 -3.06
CA VAL A 200 17.21 10.73 -4.46
C VAL A 200 17.18 9.21 -4.66
N ARG A 201 17.84 8.44 -3.79
CA ARG A 201 17.87 6.96 -3.88
C ARG A 201 16.48 6.36 -3.75
N HIS A 202 15.74 6.76 -2.72
CA HIS A 202 14.37 6.30 -2.45
C HIS A 202 13.42 6.66 -3.59
N THR A 203 13.51 7.88 -4.11
CA THR A 203 12.70 8.31 -5.25
C THR A 203 13.02 7.47 -6.48
N ARG A 204 14.30 7.27 -6.81
CA ARG A 204 14.72 6.43 -7.94
C ARG A 204 14.15 5.02 -7.85
N GLU A 205 14.25 4.37 -6.70
CA GLU A 205 13.76 3.00 -6.49
C GLU A 205 12.28 2.86 -6.84
N PHE A 206 11.43 3.77 -6.35
CA PHE A 206 10.00 3.76 -6.67
C PHE A 206 9.71 4.10 -8.13
N MET A 207 10.44 5.04 -8.72
CA MET A 207 10.25 5.41 -10.12
C MET A 207 10.65 4.27 -11.07
N GLN A 208 11.73 3.55 -10.77
CA GLN A 208 12.15 2.37 -11.52
C GLN A 208 11.10 1.25 -11.45
N ALA A 209 10.56 0.98 -10.25
CA ALA A 209 9.49 0.00 -10.09
C ALA A 209 8.20 0.41 -10.82
N LEU A 210 7.85 1.70 -10.81
CA LEU A 210 6.71 2.21 -11.58
C LEU A 210 6.94 2.07 -13.08
N GLU A 211 8.14 2.38 -13.57
CA GLU A 211 8.44 2.28 -15.00
C GLU A 211 8.39 0.84 -15.49
N GLN A 212 8.98 -0.09 -14.74
CA GLN A 212 8.86 -1.52 -15.02
C GLN A 212 7.39 -1.97 -15.09
N ALA A 213 6.54 -1.48 -14.17
CA ALA A 213 5.12 -1.77 -14.19
C ALA A 213 4.42 -1.18 -15.44
N ARG A 214 4.78 0.03 -15.87
CA ARG A 214 4.24 0.68 -17.08
C ARG A 214 4.63 -0.06 -18.36
N ASP A 215 5.84 -0.60 -18.40
CA ASP A 215 6.34 -1.39 -19.54
C ASP A 215 5.66 -2.77 -19.61
N ALA A 216 5.39 -3.39 -18.45
CA ALA A 216 4.89 -4.75 -18.36
C ALA A 216 3.35 -4.88 -18.41
N ILE A 217 2.60 -3.84 -17.98
CA ILE A 217 1.16 -3.94 -17.75
C ILE A 217 0.43 -2.79 -18.44
N PRO A 218 -0.65 -3.05 -19.21
CA PRO A 218 -1.43 -1.98 -19.81
C PRO A 218 -2.11 -1.12 -18.75
N GLY A 219 -2.13 0.19 -18.99
CA GLY A 219 -2.79 1.14 -18.09
C GLY A 219 -2.76 2.57 -18.60
N HIS A 220 -3.33 3.47 -17.82
CA HIS A 220 -3.41 4.89 -18.15
C HIS A 220 -2.42 5.69 -17.31
N THR A 221 -1.61 6.53 -17.97
CA THR A 221 -0.64 7.38 -17.27
C THR A 221 -1.29 8.72 -16.92
N VAL A 222 -1.27 9.07 -15.63
CA VAL A 222 -1.66 10.39 -15.12
C VAL A 222 -0.38 11.14 -14.75
N ARG A 223 -0.25 12.37 -15.22
CA ARG A 223 0.83 13.28 -14.81
C ARG A 223 0.30 14.23 -13.75
N TYR A 224 1.00 14.32 -12.61
CA TYR A 224 0.59 15.18 -11.49
C TYR A 224 0.45 16.65 -11.90
N GLU A 225 1.36 17.13 -12.74
CA GLU A 225 1.34 18.51 -13.21
C GLU A 225 0.06 18.82 -14.00
N ASP A 226 -0.33 17.92 -14.92
CA ASP A 226 -1.56 18.03 -15.70
C ASP A 226 -2.78 17.97 -14.78
N LEU A 227 -2.78 17.05 -13.80
CA LEU A 227 -3.86 16.92 -12.80
C LEU A 227 -4.07 18.22 -12.00
N THR A 228 -3.00 18.92 -11.64
CA THR A 228 -3.12 20.18 -10.88
C THR A 228 -3.39 21.40 -11.75
N ALA A 229 -3.03 21.37 -13.04
CA ALA A 229 -3.25 22.46 -13.98
C ALA A 229 -4.69 22.44 -14.53
N ASP A 230 -5.19 21.25 -14.86
CA ASP A 230 -6.54 21.04 -15.39
C ASP A 230 -7.12 19.72 -14.83
N PRO A 231 -7.65 19.75 -13.59
CA PRO A 231 -8.17 18.57 -12.93
C PRO A 231 -9.39 17.99 -13.63
N GLU A 232 -10.23 18.83 -14.25
CA GLU A 232 -11.41 18.37 -14.99
C GLU A 232 -10.98 17.56 -16.21
N LYS A 233 -10.13 18.11 -17.08
CA LYS A 233 -9.65 17.39 -18.27
C LYS A 233 -8.95 16.08 -17.89
N THR A 234 -8.12 16.13 -16.87
CA THR A 234 -7.36 14.95 -16.42
C THR A 234 -8.28 13.87 -15.84
N THR A 235 -9.27 14.24 -15.01
CA THR A 235 -10.22 13.28 -14.45
C THR A 235 -11.21 12.74 -15.47
N ARG A 236 -11.58 13.53 -16.49
CA ARG A 236 -12.35 13.03 -17.65
C ARG A 236 -11.61 11.92 -18.38
N ALA A 237 -10.34 12.12 -18.71
CA ALA A 237 -9.52 11.10 -19.37
C ALA A 237 -9.38 9.82 -18.53
N VAL A 238 -9.30 9.96 -17.20
CA VAL A 238 -9.30 8.80 -16.29
C VAL A 238 -10.66 8.08 -16.33
N CYS A 239 -11.77 8.80 -16.26
CA CYS A 239 -13.11 8.22 -16.36
C CYS A 239 -13.34 7.50 -17.70
N ASP A 240 -12.90 8.10 -18.80
CA ASP A 240 -12.95 7.48 -20.13
C ASP A 240 -12.16 6.17 -20.17
N PHE A 241 -10.94 6.14 -19.60
CA PHE A 241 -10.15 4.91 -19.48
C PHE A 241 -10.83 3.84 -18.61
N LEU A 242 -11.58 4.25 -17.60
CA LEU A 242 -12.32 3.36 -16.70
C LEU A 242 -13.70 2.97 -17.23
N ASP A 243 -14.11 3.43 -18.41
CA ASP A 243 -15.44 3.22 -19.00
C ASP A 243 -16.59 3.68 -18.08
N ILE A 244 -16.41 4.81 -17.39
CA ILE A 244 -17.43 5.45 -16.54
C ILE A 244 -17.66 6.91 -16.96
N GLY A 245 -18.88 7.42 -16.78
CA GLY A 245 -19.18 8.82 -17.08
C GLY A 245 -18.59 9.76 -16.03
N TRP A 246 -17.91 10.83 -16.45
CA TRP A 246 -17.32 11.81 -15.53
C TRP A 246 -18.39 12.62 -14.76
N GLU A 247 -18.08 12.95 -13.50
CA GLU A 247 -18.95 13.73 -12.62
C GLU A 247 -18.26 15.03 -12.14
N PRO A 248 -18.91 16.21 -12.23
CA PRO A 248 -18.32 17.47 -11.76
C PRO A 248 -17.89 17.47 -10.29
N THR A 249 -18.64 16.74 -9.46
CA THR A 249 -18.41 16.54 -8.03
C THR A 249 -17.03 15.96 -7.72
N MET A 250 -16.39 15.27 -8.67
CA MET A 250 -15.02 14.78 -8.52
C MET A 250 -14.04 15.90 -8.18
N THR A 251 -14.18 17.07 -8.79
CA THR A 251 -13.28 18.22 -8.57
C THR A 251 -13.66 19.04 -7.33
N GLU A 252 -14.87 18.84 -6.80
CA GLU A 252 -15.40 19.44 -5.58
C GLU A 252 -15.17 18.54 -4.35
N TYR A 253 -14.03 17.85 -4.29
CA TYR A 253 -13.80 16.77 -3.31
C TYR A 253 -13.95 17.21 -1.85
N GLY A 254 -13.73 18.49 -1.52
CA GLY A 254 -13.97 19.03 -0.18
C GLY A 254 -15.42 18.94 0.32
N ARG A 255 -16.39 18.66 -0.57
CA ARG A 255 -17.80 18.45 -0.22
C ARG A 255 -18.12 17.01 0.16
N HIS A 256 -17.13 16.12 0.08
CA HIS A 256 -17.29 14.68 0.30
C HIS A 256 -16.50 14.20 1.51
N ASP A 257 -17.00 13.13 2.14
CA ASP A 257 -16.24 12.43 3.16
C ASP A 257 -15.24 11.45 2.52
N HIS A 258 -14.00 11.51 3.00
CA HIS A 258 -12.87 10.70 2.54
C HIS A 258 -12.23 9.89 3.68
N GLY A 259 -12.86 9.88 4.85
CA GLY A 259 -12.31 9.34 6.09
C GLY A 259 -11.19 10.22 6.68
N ASP A 260 -10.57 9.72 7.74
CA ASP A 260 -9.57 10.49 8.48
C ASP A 260 -8.27 10.70 7.70
N PHE A 261 -7.86 11.96 7.59
CA PHE A 261 -6.51 12.35 7.14
C PHE A 261 -5.50 12.25 8.30
N ALA A 262 -5.24 11.04 8.76
CA ALA A 262 -4.37 10.76 9.91
C ALA A 262 -2.97 10.26 9.49
N LYS A 263 -1.98 10.48 10.38
CA LYS A 263 -0.62 9.97 10.20
C LYS A 263 -0.64 8.43 10.14
N GLY A 264 -0.10 7.87 9.05
CA GLY A 264 -0.05 6.42 8.83
C GLY A 264 -1.23 5.83 8.05
N ILE A 265 -2.23 6.65 7.69
CA ILE A 265 -3.44 6.23 6.94
C ILE A 265 -3.54 7.00 5.59
N GLY A 266 -2.59 7.88 5.28
CA GLY A 266 -2.53 8.62 4.00
C GLY A 266 -1.69 9.89 4.08
N ASP A 267 -1.89 10.85 3.16
CA ASP A 267 -1.30 12.19 3.28
C ASP A 267 -2.19 13.05 4.19
N TRP A 268 -1.61 13.60 5.26
CA TRP A 268 -2.32 14.40 6.29
C TRP A 268 -2.04 15.90 6.19
N LYS A 269 -1.42 16.34 5.08
CA LYS A 269 -0.97 17.71 4.88
C LYS A 269 -2.12 18.67 4.58
N ASP A 270 -1.94 19.92 4.99
CA ASP A 270 -2.93 20.99 4.89
C ASP A 270 -3.46 21.23 3.47
N LYS A 271 -2.62 21.00 2.45
CA LYS A 271 -3.03 21.13 1.04
C LYS A 271 -4.24 20.26 0.69
N ILE A 272 -4.27 19.00 1.15
CA ILE A 272 -5.42 18.12 0.89
C ILE A 272 -6.65 18.59 1.67
N LYS A 273 -6.45 19.10 2.89
CA LYS A 273 -7.52 19.63 3.75
C LYS A 273 -8.21 20.88 3.22
N THR A 274 -7.65 21.55 2.21
CA THR A 274 -8.30 22.69 1.55
C THR A 274 -9.60 22.34 0.85
N GLY A 275 -9.82 21.05 0.54
CA GLY A 275 -11.02 20.60 -0.17
C GLY A 275 -11.07 20.98 -1.66
N THR A 276 -10.00 21.57 -2.19
CA THR A 276 -9.91 22.03 -3.57
C THR A 276 -8.54 21.74 -4.17
N VAL A 277 -8.48 21.53 -5.49
CA VAL A 277 -7.21 21.27 -6.17
C VAL A 277 -6.35 22.54 -6.12
N GLN A 278 -5.19 22.43 -5.48
CA GLN A 278 -4.24 23.53 -5.39
C GLN A 278 -3.25 23.49 -6.56
N PRO A 279 -2.85 24.64 -7.11
CA PRO A 279 -1.82 24.70 -8.15
C PRO A 279 -0.52 23.99 -7.75
N GLY A 280 0.12 23.37 -8.74
CA GLY A 280 1.46 22.80 -8.61
C GLY A 280 2.51 23.86 -8.23
N ARG A 281 3.61 23.43 -7.62
CA ARG A 281 4.81 24.28 -7.50
C ARG A 281 5.48 24.41 -8.87
N PRO A 282 6.19 25.50 -9.17
CA PRO A 282 7.04 25.59 -10.37
C PRO A 282 7.97 24.39 -10.49
N LEU A 283 8.15 23.89 -11.71
CA LEU A 283 9.04 22.76 -11.96
C LEU A 283 10.50 23.17 -11.76
N PRO A 284 11.32 22.33 -11.11
CA PRO A 284 12.76 22.53 -11.07
C PRO A 284 13.34 22.56 -12.49
N ARG A 285 14.36 23.39 -12.73
CA ARG A 285 15.04 23.43 -14.03
C ARG A 285 15.88 22.17 -14.25
N PRO A 286 16.16 21.77 -15.51
CA PRO A 286 16.95 20.57 -15.80
C PRO A 286 18.32 20.52 -15.08
N GLU A 287 19.00 21.67 -14.96
CA GLU A 287 20.28 21.79 -14.25
C GLU A 287 20.20 21.54 -12.74
N GLU A 288 19.01 21.70 -12.14
CA GLU A 288 18.77 21.44 -10.72
C GLU A 288 18.56 19.95 -10.42
N ILE A 289 18.30 19.13 -11.45
CA ILE A 289 17.99 17.71 -11.29
C ILE A 289 19.28 16.96 -10.87
N PRO A 290 19.29 16.31 -9.69
CA PRO A 290 20.43 15.50 -9.27
C PRO A 290 20.75 14.43 -10.31
N GLU A 291 22.04 14.17 -10.57
CA GLU A 291 22.52 13.17 -11.54
C GLU A 291 21.73 11.85 -11.41
N GLY A 292 21.51 11.45 -10.17
CA GLY A 292 20.80 10.24 -9.84
C GLY A 292 19.32 10.17 -10.24
N LEU A 293 18.70 11.25 -10.68
CA LEU A 293 17.31 11.27 -11.14
C LEU A 293 17.21 11.63 -12.64
N ARG A 294 18.31 12.05 -13.28
CA ARG A 294 18.29 12.52 -14.68
C ARG A 294 17.79 11.47 -15.66
N GLY A 295 18.21 10.21 -15.50
CA GLY A 295 17.73 9.12 -16.36
C GLY A 295 16.20 8.97 -16.34
N MET A 296 15.61 8.96 -15.15
CA MET A 296 14.14 8.90 -15.01
C MET A 296 13.45 10.20 -15.42
N ALA A 297 14.10 11.36 -15.23
CA ALA A 297 13.56 12.63 -15.72
C ALA A 297 13.47 12.63 -17.25
N GLY A 298 14.49 12.10 -17.95
CA GLY A 298 14.45 11.91 -19.40
C GLY A 298 13.35 10.93 -19.82
N ALA A 299 13.29 9.76 -19.19
CA ALA A 299 12.27 8.75 -19.49
C ALA A 299 10.83 9.27 -19.32
N TRP A 300 10.60 10.20 -18.38
CA TRP A 300 9.28 10.78 -18.12
C TRP A 300 9.02 12.11 -18.85
N GLY A 301 9.97 12.57 -19.67
CA GLY A 301 9.84 13.79 -20.48
C GLY A 301 9.94 15.09 -19.69
N TYR A 302 10.86 15.17 -18.72
CA TYR A 302 11.12 16.35 -17.88
C TYR A 302 12.49 17.00 -18.14
N LEU A 303 13.18 16.64 -19.22
CA LEU A 303 14.46 17.24 -19.61
C LEU A 303 14.36 18.18 -20.82
N ASP A 304 13.22 18.17 -21.51
CA ASP A 304 12.95 18.94 -22.72
C ASP A 304 12.15 20.22 -22.43
#